data_AF-A0A0P9EPC4-F1
#
_entry.id   AF-A0A0P9EPC4-F1
#
_cell.length_a   1.000
_cell.length_b   1.000
_cell.length_c   1.000
_cell.angle_alpha   90.00
_cell.angle_beta   90.00
_cell.angle_gamma   90.00
#
_symmetry.space_group_name_H-M   'P 1'
#
loop_
_entity.id
_entity.type
_entity.pdbx_description
1 polymer ?
#
loop_
_entity_poly.entity_id
_entity_poly.type
_entity_poly.pdbx_seq_one_letter_code
_entity_poly.pdbx_strand_id
1 'polypeptide(L)'
;MAMNVGKRLAAGANMPAPGEDVLINTQEAVHSALTRLGYSETVYELLKEPIRVLTVRIPVRMDDGHTEVFTGYRAQHNDAVGPTKGGIRFHPNVTLGEVKALSIWMSIKCGIFNLPYGGAKGGIICDPRTMSIGEQERLARGYVRAVSQIVGPTKDVPAPDVYTNPQIMAWMYDEYSRIREYDSPGFITGKPLVLGGSRGREKATAYGVVVAMQEGAAALGKTLTELKVIVQGFGNVGSNVALILHEMGVKVVGISDAGGGLYDIEGLDIPSLVDKRDSFGMVTTNYSHVMSNEELLVQDCDVLVPAALENQITASNAHEIKASMVVEAANGPTTPAADEILNERGVLIIPDVLANAGGVTVSYFEWVQNSQGFYWTEEEVNQRLTDMMVSSTQNILKTARRYQVPTRLAAYMVGMKPFAEAMRWRGWV
;
A
#
# COMPACT_ATOMS: atom_id res chain seq x y z
N MET A 1 -16.11 23.09 38.06
CA MET A 1 -15.61 23.51 36.74
C MET A 1 -14.90 22.33 36.11
N ALA A 2 -15.65 21.51 35.38
CA ALA A 2 -15.12 20.38 34.62
C ALA A 2 -14.75 20.88 33.23
N MET A 3 -13.46 20.87 32.90
CA MET A 3 -13.01 21.21 31.55
C MET A 3 -13.24 20.02 30.62
N ASN A 4 -14.11 20.27 29.65
CA ASN A 4 -14.41 19.46 28.48
C ASN A 4 -13.14 19.35 27.62
N VAL A 5 -12.41 18.24 27.69
CA VAL A 5 -11.33 17.93 26.74
C VAL A 5 -11.96 17.11 25.61
N GLY A 6 -12.28 17.81 24.52
CA GLY A 6 -12.88 17.23 23.33
C GLY A 6 -11.97 16.17 22.70
N LYS A 7 -12.52 14.97 22.48
CA LYS A 7 -11.97 13.96 21.59
C LYS A 7 -11.98 14.49 20.15
N ARG A 8 -10.82 14.89 19.62
CA ARG A 8 -10.57 15.03 18.18
C ARG A 8 -9.14 14.59 17.89
N LEU A 9 -8.95 13.30 17.60
CA LEU A 9 -7.72 12.80 17.00
C LEU A 9 -8.07 11.73 15.94
N ALA A 10 -7.78 12.13 14.70
CA ALA A 10 -7.52 11.40 13.45
C ALA A 10 -8.18 10.03 13.23
N ALA A 11 -9.33 10.03 12.56
CA ALA A 11 -9.83 8.89 11.80
C ALA A 11 -9.11 8.83 10.44
N GLY A 12 -8.03 8.05 10.36
CA GLY A 12 -7.25 7.83 9.12
C GLY A 12 -7.65 6.57 8.35
N ALA A 13 -8.95 6.23 8.32
CA ALA A 13 -9.45 5.08 7.58
C ALA A 13 -10.90 5.35 7.16
N ASN A 14 -11.10 6.26 6.20
CA ASN A 14 -12.42 6.56 5.69
C ASN A 14 -12.44 6.41 4.17
N MET A 15 -13.19 5.38 3.78
CA MET A 15 -13.93 5.08 2.55
C MET A 15 -13.72 5.97 1.31
N PRO A 16 -13.79 5.36 0.11
CA PRO A 16 -13.90 6.10 -1.15
C PRO A 16 -15.05 7.12 -1.08
N ALA A 17 -14.92 8.19 -1.86
CA ALA A 17 -15.89 9.27 -1.90
C ALA A 17 -17.34 8.71 -2.05
N PRO A 18 -18.33 9.29 -1.34
CA PRO A 18 -19.71 8.81 -1.38
C PRO A 18 -20.24 8.75 -2.82
N GLY A 19 -20.54 7.54 -3.31
CA GLY A 19 -21.13 7.31 -4.64
C GLY A 19 -20.24 6.57 -5.64
N GLU A 20 -18.95 6.36 -5.34
CA GLU A 20 -18.05 5.59 -6.21
C GLU A 20 -17.82 4.17 -5.66
N ASP A 21 -18.12 3.15 -6.49
CA ASP A 21 -17.81 1.76 -6.18
C ASP A 21 -16.37 1.45 -6.63
N VAL A 22 -15.45 1.31 -5.67
CA VAL A 22 -14.02 1.04 -5.92
C VAL A 22 -13.81 -0.22 -6.75
N LEU A 23 -14.69 -1.22 -6.63
CA LEU A 23 -14.60 -2.42 -7.45
C LEU A 23 -14.90 -2.10 -8.91
N ILE A 24 -15.94 -1.32 -9.18
CA ILE A 24 -16.31 -0.91 -10.55
C ILE A 24 -15.19 -0.10 -11.18
N ASN A 25 -14.69 0.92 -10.49
CA ASN A 25 -13.57 1.75 -10.99
C ASN A 25 -12.32 0.88 -11.29
N THR A 26 -12.05 -0.12 -10.44
CA THR A 26 -10.94 -1.05 -10.67
C THR A 26 -11.19 -1.95 -11.88
N GLN A 27 -12.41 -2.45 -12.05
CA GLN A 27 -12.79 -3.27 -13.21
C GLN A 27 -12.66 -2.50 -14.52
N GLU A 28 -13.09 -1.24 -14.57
CA GLU A 28 -12.96 -0.37 -15.74
C GLU A 28 -11.49 -0.10 -16.11
N ALA A 29 -10.64 0.15 -15.11
CA ALA A 29 -9.20 0.32 -15.31
C ALA A 29 -8.53 -0.97 -15.83
N VAL A 30 -8.93 -2.13 -15.32
CA VAL A 30 -8.45 -3.44 -15.81
C VAL A 30 -8.91 -3.71 -17.23
N HIS A 31 -10.19 -3.43 -17.56
CA HIS A 31 -10.72 -3.56 -18.91
C HIS A 31 -9.95 -2.71 -19.90
N SER A 32 -9.72 -1.44 -19.56
CA SER A 32 -8.97 -0.48 -20.37
C SER A 32 -7.54 -0.97 -20.61
N ALA A 33 -6.86 -1.46 -19.58
CA ALA A 33 -5.49 -1.97 -19.67
C ALA A 33 -5.40 -3.22 -20.57
N LEU A 34 -6.30 -4.19 -20.40
CA LEU A 34 -6.33 -5.42 -21.19
C LEU A 34 -6.67 -5.15 -22.66
N THR A 35 -7.63 -4.26 -22.91
CA THR A 35 -8.03 -3.84 -24.26
C THR A 35 -6.86 -3.17 -24.98
N ARG A 36 -6.14 -2.26 -24.30
CA ARG A 36 -4.96 -1.59 -24.87
C ARG A 36 -3.81 -2.54 -25.18
N LEU A 37 -3.71 -3.66 -24.47
CA LEU A 37 -2.75 -4.73 -24.73
C LEU A 37 -3.21 -5.72 -25.81
N GLY A 38 -4.43 -5.59 -26.32
CA GLY A 38 -4.98 -6.50 -27.34
C GLY A 38 -5.43 -7.86 -26.80
N TYR A 39 -5.75 -7.95 -25.51
CA TYR A 39 -6.38 -9.15 -24.95
C TYR A 39 -7.88 -9.19 -25.27
N SER A 40 -8.43 -10.40 -25.36
CA SER A 40 -9.85 -10.59 -25.64
C SER A 40 -10.72 -10.31 -24.42
N GLU A 41 -12.01 -10.07 -24.65
CA GLU A 41 -12.99 -9.88 -23.58
C GLU A 41 -13.02 -11.05 -22.59
N THR A 42 -12.79 -12.28 -23.06
CA THR A 42 -12.69 -13.47 -22.19
C THR A 42 -11.62 -13.35 -21.11
N VAL A 43 -10.48 -12.72 -21.42
CA VAL A 43 -9.41 -12.49 -20.44
C VAL A 43 -9.87 -11.50 -19.37
N TYR A 44 -10.59 -10.45 -19.78
CA TYR A 44 -11.17 -9.50 -18.84
C TYR A 44 -12.27 -10.13 -17.98
N GLU A 45 -13.18 -10.90 -18.57
CA GLU A 45 -14.25 -11.59 -17.86
C GLU A 45 -13.73 -12.50 -16.73
N LEU A 46 -12.51 -13.04 -16.90
CA LEU A 46 -11.84 -13.83 -15.87
C LEU A 46 -11.07 -12.98 -14.83
N LEU A 47 -10.54 -11.81 -15.22
CA LEU A 47 -9.77 -10.91 -14.35
C LEU A 47 -10.59 -9.79 -13.70
N LYS A 48 -11.87 -9.65 -14.03
CA LYS A 48 -12.75 -8.65 -13.41
C LYS A 48 -13.22 -9.06 -12.00
N GLU A 49 -13.15 -10.34 -11.68
CA GLU A 49 -13.62 -10.92 -10.41
C GLU A 49 -12.61 -11.90 -9.83
N PRO A 50 -12.50 -12.02 -8.49
CA PRO A 50 -11.67 -13.04 -7.88
C PRO A 50 -12.11 -14.47 -8.18
N ILE A 51 -11.16 -15.36 -8.49
CA ILE A 51 -11.42 -16.80 -8.68
C ILE A 51 -12.05 -17.45 -7.44
N ARG A 52 -11.85 -16.87 -6.26
CA ARG A 52 -12.46 -17.35 -5.03
C ARG A 52 -12.66 -16.21 -4.03
N VAL A 53 -13.82 -16.20 -3.39
CA VAL A 53 -14.10 -15.39 -2.19
C VAL A 53 -14.68 -16.31 -1.13
N LEU A 54 -14.09 -16.29 0.06
CA LEU A 54 -14.60 -16.98 1.25
C LEU A 54 -15.10 -15.96 2.27
N THR A 55 -16.36 -16.07 2.67
CA THR A 55 -16.93 -15.33 3.81
C THR A 55 -17.07 -16.28 4.99
N VAL A 56 -16.60 -15.88 6.16
CA VAL A 56 -16.59 -16.69 7.38
C VAL A 56 -17.26 -15.97 8.55
N ARG A 57 -17.80 -16.76 9.49
CA ARG A 57 -18.33 -16.28 10.77
C ARG A 57 -17.41 -16.77 11.88
N ILE A 58 -16.92 -15.85 12.72
CA ILE A 58 -15.85 -16.13 13.68
C ILE A 58 -16.38 -15.84 15.08
N PRO A 59 -16.84 -16.86 15.83
CA PRO A 59 -17.27 -16.68 17.21
C PRO A 59 -16.05 -16.44 18.11
N VAL A 60 -16.09 -15.36 18.89
CA VAL A 60 -15.05 -14.97 19.85
C VAL A 60 -15.69 -14.76 21.21
N ARG A 61 -15.13 -15.39 22.24
CA ARG A 61 -15.48 -15.10 23.63
C ARG A 61 -14.87 -13.76 24.02
N MET A 62 -15.70 -12.79 24.39
CA MET A 62 -15.29 -11.46 24.84
C MET A 62 -14.89 -11.50 26.32
N ASP A 63 -14.18 -10.47 26.79
CA ASP A 63 -13.63 -10.45 28.16
C ASP A 63 -14.72 -10.38 29.25
N ASP A 64 -15.87 -9.80 28.93
CA ASP A 64 -17.06 -9.78 29.81
C ASP A 64 -17.84 -11.11 29.82
N GLY A 65 -17.40 -12.08 29.03
CA GLY A 65 -18.01 -13.40 28.93
C GLY A 65 -19.19 -13.52 27.96
N HIS A 66 -19.55 -12.52 27.16
CA HIS A 66 -20.44 -12.79 26.01
C HIS A 66 -19.66 -13.39 24.83
N THR A 67 -20.37 -13.92 23.83
CA THR A 67 -19.76 -14.38 22.58
C THR A 67 -20.21 -13.47 21.44
N GLU A 68 -19.25 -12.78 20.84
CA GLU A 68 -19.46 -11.94 19.66
C GLU A 68 -19.12 -12.74 18.41
N VAL A 69 -19.90 -12.59 17.33
CA VAL A 69 -19.67 -13.32 16.07
C VAL A 69 -19.33 -12.35 14.94
N PHE A 70 -18.03 -12.27 14.65
CA PHE A 70 -17.48 -11.39 13.62
C PHE A 70 -17.65 -11.96 12.21
N THR A 71 -17.76 -11.10 11.21
CA THR A 71 -17.69 -11.47 9.80
C THR A 71 -16.28 -11.25 9.28
N GLY A 72 -15.70 -12.27 8.64
CA GLY A 72 -14.42 -12.18 7.95
C GLY A 72 -14.54 -12.53 6.47
N TYR A 73 -13.64 -12.00 5.65
CA TYR A 73 -13.54 -12.26 4.22
C TYR A 73 -12.11 -12.64 3.84
N ARG A 74 -11.97 -13.52 2.84
CA ARG A 74 -10.72 -13.75 2.09
C ARG A 74 -11.01 -13.86 0.61
N ALA A 75 -10.57 -12.89 -0.19
CA ALA A 75 -10.62 -12.89 -1.65
C ALA A 75 -9.26 -13.29 -2.22
N GLN A 76 -9.25 -14.27 -3.12
CA GLN A 76 -8.10 -14.75 -3.89
C GLN A 76 -8.39 -14.39 -5.35
N HIS A 77 -7.73 -13.35 -5.86
CA HIS A 77 -8.06 -12.76 -7.15
C HIS A 77 -7.73 -13.70 -8.30
N ASN A 78 -6.46 -14.07 -8.43
CA ASN A 78 -6.00 -14.92 -9.52
C ASN A 78 -4.70 -15.60 -9.11
N ASP A 79 -4.57 -16.91 -9.30
CA ASP A 79 -3.39 -17.72 -8.94
C ASP A 79 -2.64 -18.32 -10.14
N ALA A 80 -2.83 -17.74 -11.35
CA ALA A 80 -2.17 -18.22 -12.57
C ALA A 80 -0.64 -18.13 -12.50
N VAL A 81 -0.13 -17.07 -11.89
CA VAL A 81 1.32 -16.79 -11.76
C VAL A 81 1.92 -17.52 -10.56
N GLY A 82 1.13 -17.82 -9.53
CA GLY A 82 1.61 -18.42 -8.28
C GLY A 82 0.57 -18.28 -7.15
N PRO A 83 0.93 -18.64 -5.89
CA PRO A 83 0.02 -18.49 -4.76
C PRO A 83 -0.44 -17.04 -4.59
N THR A 84 -1.59 -16.81 -4.00
CA THR A 84 -2.08 -15.44 -3.83
C THR A 84 -1.41 -14.72 -2.66
N LYS A 85 -1.27 -13.40 -2.75
CA LYS A 85 -0.61 -12.58 -1.73
C LYS A 85 -1.44 -11.37 -1.38
N GLY A 86 -1.62 -11.13 -0.08
CA GLY A 86 -2.04 -9.81 0.39
C GLY A 86 -2.60 -9.78 1.81
N GLY A 87 -2.70 -8.55 2.33
CA GLY A 87 -2.91 -8.28 3.74
C GLY A 87 -4.29 -8.64 4.28
N ILE A 88 -4.42 -8.62 5.60
CA ILE A 88 -5.68 -8.76 6.34
C ILE A 88 -5.94 -7.47 7.10
N ARG A 89 -7.09 -6.84 6.85
CA ARG A 89 -7.52 -5.58 7.49
C ARG A 89 -8.47 -5.86 8.64
N PHE A 90 -8.29 -5.20 9.77
CA PHE A 90 -9.28 -5.16 10.86
C PHE A 90 -9.91 -3.77 10.83
N HIS A 91 -11.16 -3.63 10.41
CA HIS A 91 -11.80 -2.31 10.34
C HIS A 91 -13.33 -2.41 10.40
N PRO A 92 -14.05 -1.50 11.09
CA PRO A 92 -15.51 -1.58 11.19
C PRO A 92 -16.22 -1.39 9.85
N ASN A 93 -15.59 -0.71 8.89
CA ASN A 93 -16.16 -0.44 7.57
C ASN A 93 -15.71 -1.41 6.47
N VAL A 94 -15.06 -2.54 6.80
CA VAL A 94 -14.70 -3.52 5.77
C VAL A 94 -15.94 -3.98 5.00
N THR A 95 -15.91 -3.86 3.67
CA THR A 95 -16.94 -4.41 2.79
C THR A 95 -16.40 -5.49 1.86
N LEU A 96 -17.29 -6.35 1.35
CA LEU A 96 -16.87 -7.37 0.39
C LEU A 96 -16.35 -6.76 -0.92
N GLY A 97 -17.00 -5.71 -1.44
CA GLY A 97 -16.58 -5.02 -2.67
C GLY A 97 -15.17 -4.45 -2.56
N GLU A 98 -14.86 -3.78 -1.43
CA GLU A 98 -13.52 -3.29 -1.13
C GLU A 98 -12.48 -4.42 -1.08
N VAL A 99 -12.77 -5.53 -0.39
CA VAL A 99 -11.84 -6.67 -0.29
C VAL A 99 -11.56 -7.29 -1.66
N LYS A 100 -12.56 -7.38 -2.54
CA LYS A 100 -12.37 -7.81 -3.93
C LYS A 100 -11.47 -6.84 -4.70
N ALA A 101 -11.78 -5.55 -4.68
CA ALA A 101 -11.00 -4.55 -5.42
C ALA A 101 -9.53 -4.52 -4.98
N LEU A 102 -9.29 -4.54 -3.66
CA LEU A 102 -7.94 -4.61 -3.10
C LEU A 102 -7.20 -5.91 -3.48
N SER A 103 -7.90 -7.03 -3.67
CA SER A 103 -7.27 -8.27 -4.15
C SER A 103 -6.82 -8.18 -5.61
N ILE A 104 -7.56 -7.44 -6.46
CA ILE A 104 -7.17 -7.13 -7.84
C ILE A 104 -5.93 -6.24 -7.85
N TRP A 105 -5.92 -5.19 -7.02
CA TRP A 105 -4.74 -4.33 -6.88
C TRP A 105 -3.50 -5.08 -6.40
N MET A 106 -3.67 -6.08 -5.54
CA MET A 106 -2.55 -6.94 -5.16
C MET A 106 -2.01 -7.76 -6.33
N SER A 107 -2.85 -8.24 -7.25
CA SER A 107 -2.39 -8.85 -8.50
C SER A 107 -1.58 -7.85 -9.32
N ILE A 108 -2.11 -6.64 -9.54
CA ILE A 108 -1.41 -5.58 -10.30
C ILE A 108 -0.03 -5.30 -9.68
N LYS A 109 0.03 -5.06 -8.36
CA LYS A 109 1.29 -4.81 -7.65
C LYS A 109 2.27 -5.98 -7.82
N CYS A 110 1.82 -7.22 -7.65
CA CYS A 110 2.67 -8.40 -7.87
C CYS A 110 3.17 -8.51 -9.31
N GLY A 111 2.31 -8.24 -10.30
CA GLY A 111 2.66 -8.27 -11.71
C GLY A 111 3.64 -7.18 -12.12
N ILE A 112 3.50 -5.95 -11.58
CA ILE A 112 4.44 -4.83 -11.84
C ILE A 112 5.87 -5.24 -11.48
N PHE A 113 6.03 -5.91 -10.34
CA PHE A 113 7.31 -6.34 -9.80
C PHE A 113 7.74 -7.74 -10.25
N ASN A 114 6.97 -8.36 -11.17
CA ASN A 114 7.20 -9.73 -11.62
C ASN A 114 7.39 -10.73 -10.46
N LEU A 115 6.60 -10.56 -9.40
CA LEU A 115 6.60 -11.47 -8.27
C LEU A 115 5.86 -12.75 -8.67
N PRO A 116 6.30 -13.94 -8.19
CA PRO A 116 5.63 -15.21 -8.47
C PRO A 116 4.36 -15.37 -7.62
N TYR A 117 3.49 -14.36 -7.67
CA TYR A 117 2.30 -14.25 -6.82
C TYR A 117 1.08 -13.80 -7.60
N GLY A 118 -0.04 -14.39 -7.19
CA GLY A 118 -1.36 -13.84 -7.36
C GLY A 118 -1.71 -12.73 -6.39
N GLY A 119 -2.86 -12.10 -6.60
CA GLY A 119 -3.42 -11.10 -5.68
C GLY A 119 -4.40 -11.72 -4.69
N ALA A 120 -4.37 -11.29 -3.44
CA ALA A 120 -5.39 -11.61 -2.45
C ALA A 120 -5.63 -10.44 -1.48
N LYS A 121 -6.76 -10.47 -0.78
CA LYS A 121 -7.00 -9.59 0.36
C LYS A 121 -7.92 -10.27 1.36
N GLY A 122 -7.73 -10.00 2.65
CA GLY A 122 -8.67 -10.37 3.69
C GLY A 122 -9.12 -9.16 4.50
N GLY A 123 -10.24 -9.30 5.18
CA GLY A 123 -10.77 -8.27 6.05
C GLY A 123 -11.70 -8.85 7.12
N ILE A 124 -11.68 -8.29 8.31
CA ILE A 124 -12.61 -8.60 9.38
C ILE A 124 -13.34 -7.32 9.77
N ILE A 125 -14.68 -7.40 9.83
CA ILE A 125 -15.53 -6.30 10.29
C ILE A 125 -15.42 -6.23 11.82
N CYS A 126 -14.49 -5.43 12.34
CA CYS A 126 -14.29 -5.20 13.77
C CYS A 126 -13.62 -3.85 14.05
N ASP A 127 -13.81 -3.29 15.25
CA ASP A 127 -13.03 -2.16 15.73
C ASP A 127 -12.00 -2.61 16.78
N PRO A 128 -10.73 -2.83 16.39
CA PRO A 128 -9.71 -3.32 17.32
C PRO A 128 -9.39 -2.31 18.43
N ARG A 129 -9.75 -1.03 18.29
CA ARG A 129 -9.50 0.01 19.31
C ARG A 129 -10.37 -0.15 20.54
N THR A 130 -11.51 -0.82 20.39
CA THR A 130 -12.44 -1.12 21.49
C THR A 130 -12.27 -2.55 22.02
N MET A 131 -11.30 -3.31 21.50
CA MET A 131 -11.04 -4.69 21.87
C MET A 131 -9.77 -4.78 22.71
N SER A 132 -9.77 -5.65 23.72
CA SER A 132 -8.56 -5.97 24.46
C SER A 132 -7.57 -6.75 23.60
N ILE A 133 -6.29 -6.78 24.01
CA ILE A 133 -5.25 -7.58 23.36
C ILE A 133 -5.66 -9.05 23.29
N GLY A 134 -6.27 -9.59 24.36
CA GLY A 134 -6.73 -10.98 24.41
C GLY A 134 -7.88 -11.26 23.44
N GLU A 135 -8.81 -10.32 23.26
CA GLU A 135 -9.90 -10.42 22.28
C GLU A 135 -9.35 -10.38 20.85
N GLN A 136 -8.39 -9.50 20.57
CA GLN A 136 -7.72 -9.43 19.27
C GLN A 136 -6.97 -10.71 18.94
N GLU A 137 -6.28 -11.31 19.92
CA GLU A 137 -5.62 -12.61 19.75
C GLU A 137 -6.62 -13.71 19.40
N ARG A 138 -7.70 -13.84 20.19
CA ARG A 138 -8.74 -14.86 19.95
C ARG A 138 -9.39 -14.69 18.59
N LEU A 139 -9.62 -13.44 18.15
CA LEU A 139 -10.13 -13.13 16.81
C LEU A 139 -9.15 -13.53 15.71
N ALA A 140 -7.87 -13.17 15.84
CA ALA A 140 -6.84 -13.51 14.86
C ALA A 140 -6.70 -15.03 14.68
N ARG A 141 -6.68 -15.78 15.80
CA ARG A 141 -6.66 -17.25 15.80
C ARG A 141 -7.93 -17.84 15.19
N GLY A 142 -9.10 -17.31 15.57
CA GLY A 142 -10.39 -17.74 15.03
C GLY A 142 -10.50 -17.54 13.52
N TYR A 143 -9.97 -16.42 13.01
CA TYR A 143 -9.89 -16.16 11.58
C TYR A 143 -9.04 -17.20 10.86
N VAL A 144 -7.82 -17.49 11.36
CA VAL A 144 -6.94 -18.50 10.76
C VAL A 144 -7.59 -19.88 10.72
N ARG A 145 -8.21 -20.32 11.82
CA ARG A 145 -8.99 -21.57 11.86
C ARG A 145 -10.04 -21.62 10.73
N ALA A 146 -10.80 -20.53 10.56
CA ALA A 146 -11.86 -20.44 9.58
C ALA A 146 -11.38 -20.44 8.12
N VAL A 147 -10.20 -19.89 7.82
CA VAL A 147 -9.67 -19.80 6.44
C VAL A 147 -8.59 -20.84 6.10
N SER A 148 -8.10 -21.62 7.08
CA SER A 148 -6.97 -22.56 7.00
C SER A 148 -7.03 -23.56 5.83
N GLN A 149 -8.22 -23.86 5.31
CA GLN A 149 -8.44 -24.78 4.19
C GLN A 149 -7.92 -24.23 2.85
N ILE A 150 -7.98 -22.90 2.67
CA ILE A 150 -7.64 -22.22 1.42
C ILE A 150 -6.35 -21.38 1.49
N VAL A 151 -5.75 -21.26 2.68
CA VAL A 151 -4.52 -20.51 2.90
C VAL A 151 -3.32 -21.41 3.20
N GLY A 152 -2.11 -20.89 3.00
CA GLY A 152 -0.87 -21.62 3.25
C GLY A 152 0.31 -21.11 2.41
N PRO A 153 1.55 -21.50 2.74
CA PRO A 153 2.77 -21.01 2.06
C PRO A 153 2.76 -21.20 0.54
N THR A 154 2.07 -22.23 0.04
CA THR A 154 1.98 -22.61 -1.37
C THR A 154 0.61 -22.33 -1.99
N LYS A 155 -0.31 -21.66 -1.26
CA LYS A 155 -1.68 -21.38 -1.71
C LYS A 155 -2.00 -19.89 -1.65
N ASP A 156 -1.89 -19.32 -0.45
CA ASP A 156 -2.25 -17.94 -0.18
C ASP A 156 -1.56 -17.45 1.10
N VAL A 157 -0.80 -16.36 0.98
CA VAL A 157 0.15 -15.87 1.99
C VAL A 157 -0.31 -14.51 2.52
N PRO A 158 -0.92 -14.43 3.72
CA PRO A 158 -1.38 -13.17 4.25
C PRO A 158 -0.25 -12.21 4.68
N ALA A 159 -0.62 -10.99 5.07
CA ALA A 159 0.27 -9.93 5.56
C ALA A 159 -0.50 -8.97 6.48
N PRO A 160 0.20 -8.04 7.15
CA PRO A 160 -0.44 -6.90 7.77
C PRO A 160 -1.14 -6.01 6.74
N ASP A 161 -2.23 -5.40 7.19
CA ASP A 161 -2.90 -4.24 6.62
C ASP A 161 -3.43 -3.33 7.76
N VAL A 162 -4.35 -2.41 7.48
CA VAL A 162 -4.91 -1.46 8.45
C VAL A 162 -5.36 -2.16 9.74
N TYR A 163 -4.89 -1.61 10.86
CA TYR A 163 -5.05 -2.10 12.24
C TYR A 163 -4.62 -3.56 12.50
N THR A 164 -3.70 -4.08 11.69
CA THR A 164 -2.94 -5.29 12.01
C THR A 164 -1.45 -5.00 11.94
N ASN A 165 -0.66 -5.75 12.68
CA ASN A 165 0.75 -5.46 12.91
C ASN A 165 1.53 -6.79 13.08
N PRO A 166 2.86 -6.74 13.34
CA PRO A 166 3.64 -7.96 13.54
C PRO A 166 3.13 -8.87 14.66
N GLN A 167 2.49 -8.32 15.70
CA GLN A 167 1.90 -9.13 16.77
C GLN A 167 0.70 -9.95 16.27
N ILE A 168 -0.19 -9.35 15.47
CA ILE A 168 -1.30 -10.10 14.84
C ILE A 168 -0.74 -11.21 13.93
N MET A 169 0.30 -10.91 13.15
CA MET A 169 0.93 -11.91 12.27
C MET A 169 1.56 -13.06 13.06
N ALA A 170 2.14 -12.77 14.24
CA ALA A 170 2.70 -13.79 15.11
C ALA A 170 1.63 -14.75 15.65
N TRP A 171 0.47 -14.24 16.09
CA TRP A 171 -0.65 -15.09 16.53
C TRP A 171 -1.21 -15.94 15.40
N MET A 172 -1.34 -15.36 14.19
CA MET A 172 -1.82 -16.09 13.03
C MET A 172 -0.83 -17.18 12.58
N TYR A 173 0.47 -16.87 12.62
CA TYR A 173 1.55 -17.82 12.35
C TYR A 173 1.53 -19.01 13.33
N ASP A 174 1.45 -18.73 14.63
CA ASP A 174 1.41 -19.75 15.67
C ASP A 174 0.18 -20.66 15.50
N GLU A 175 -1.01 -20.08 15.31
CA GLU A 175 -2.24 -20.85 15.11
C GLU A 175 -2.16 -21.76 13.88
N TYR A 176 -1.66 -21.24 12.75
CA TYR A 176 -1.52 -22.04 11.54
C TYR A 176 -0.50 -23.16 11.70
N SER A 177 0.63 -22.89 12.36
CA SER A 177 1.66 -23.90 12.64
C SER A 177 1.14 -25.00 13.56
N ARG A 178 0.32 -24.65 14.57
CA ARG A 178 -0.39 -25.62 15.41
C ARG A 178 -1.34 -26.50 14.63
N ILE A 179 -2.12 -25.94 13.70
CA ILE A 179 -3.03 -26.70 12.83
C ILE A 179 -2.27 -27.68 11.91
N ARG A 180 -1.05 -27.30 11.49
CA ARG A 180 -0.21 -28.11 10.59
C ARG A 180 0.72 -29.08 11.28
N GLU A 181 0.89 -28.97 12.61
CA GLU A 181 1.81 -29.77 13.41
C GLU A 181 3.30 -29.58 13.07
N TYR A 182 3.64 -28.47 12.40
CA TYR A 182 5.01 -28.02 12.15
C TYR A 182 5.07 -26.51 11.93
N ASP A 183 6.22 -25.92 12.23
CA ASP A 183 6.47 -24.50 12.05
C ASP A 183 6.36 -24.11 10.57
N SER A 184 5.44 -23.18 10.27
CA SER A 184 5.10 -22.77 8.90
C SER A 184 5.43 -21.29 8.63
N PRO A 185 6.69 -20.85 8.72
CA PRO A 185 7.02 -19.41 8.71
C PRO A 185 6.69 -18.74 7.37
N GLY A 186 6.65 -19.50 6.27
CA GLY A 186 6.20 -19.03 4.96
C GLY A 186 4.69 -18.82 4.82
N PHE A 187 3.88 -19.16 5.83
CA PHE A 187 2.41 -19.00 5.77
C PHE A 187 2.02 -17.53 5.69
N ILE A 188 2.66 -16.68 6.49
CA ILE A 188 2.30 -15.28 6.66
C ILE A 188 3.55 -14.43 6.72
N THR A 189 3.48 -13.23 6.16
CA THR A 189 4.59 -12.28 6.13
C THR A 189 4.34 -11.10 7.07
N GLY A 190 5.33 -10.27 7.33
CA GLY A 190 5.26 -9.17 8.28
C GLY A 190 5.38 -9.61 9.73
N LYS A 191 6.07 -10.73 9.95
CA LYS A 191 6.32 -11.28 11.27
C LYS A 191 7.41 -10.50 12.00
N PRO A 192 7.49 -10.60 13.34
CA PRO A 192 8.67 -10.19 14.09
C PRO A 192 9.93 -10.91 13.58
N LEU A 193 11.10 -10.27 13.67
CA LEU A 193 12.37 -10.85 13.18
C LEU A 193 12.67 -12.22 13.82
N VAL A 194 12.37 -12.37 15.11
CA VAL A 194 12.58 -13.61 15.86
C VAL A 194 11.69 -14.78 15.39
N LEU A 195 10.65 -14.51 14.59
CA LEU A 195 9.74 -15.51 14.01
C LEU A 195 9.89 -15.62 12.49
N GLY A 196 11.03 -15.22 11.94
CA GLY A 196 11.29 -15.27 10.49
C GLY A 196 10.76 -14.07 9.71
N GLY A 197 10.64 -12.91 10.37
CA GLY A 197 10.47 -11.63 9.70
C GLY A 197 11.72 -11.21 8.92
N SER A 198 11.57 -10.34 7.92
CA SER A 198 12.71 -9.82 7.15
C SER A 198 13.15 -8.43 7.63
N ARG A 199 14.46 -8.18 7.59
CA ARG A 199 15.07 -6.85 7.80
C ARG A 199 14.63 -5.88 6.70
N GLY A 200 14.75 -4.58 6.94
CA GLY A 200 14.39 -3.53 5.97
C GLY A 200 12.88 -3.29 5.78
N ARG A 201 12.00 -4.15 6.33
CA ARG A 201 10.54 -4.05 6.15
C ARG A 201 9.95 -2.69 6.54
N GLU A 202 10.39 -2.13 7.67
CA GLU A 202 9.82 -0.90 8.24
C GLU A 202 9.96 0.30 7.29
N LYS A 203 11.11 0.41 6.62
CA LYS A 203 11.44 1.50 5.69
C LYS A 203 11.17 1.15 4.22
N ALA A 204 10.82 -0.09 3.91
CA ALA A 204 10.73 -0.59 2.54
C ALA A 204 9.83 0.25 1.62
N THR A 205 8.65 0.67 2.09
CA THR A 205 7.74 1.52 1.31
C THR A 205 8.36 2.89 1.04
N ALA A 206 8.98 3.51 2.04
CA ALA A 206 9.62 4.82 1.89
C ALA A 206 10.82 4.75 0.93
N TYR A 207 11.66 3.72 1.05
CA TYR A 207 12.72 3.45 0.09
C TYR A 207 12.18 3.28 -1.34
N GLY A 208 11.09 2.52 -1.51
CA GLY A 208 10.43 2.37 -2.81
C GLY A 208 9.98 3.71 -3.41
N VAL A 209 9.35 4.56 -2.60
CA VAL A 209 8.92 5.90 -3.02
C VAL A 209 10.10 6.74 -3.49
N VAL A 210 11.20 6.74 -2.74
CA VAL A 210 12.41 7.52 -3.09
C VAL A 210 13.07 7.00 -4.37
N VAL A 211 13.21 5.67 -4.54
CA VAL A 211 13.78 5.09 -5.76
C VAL A 211 12.89 5.38 -6.97
N ALA A 212 11.57 5.27 -6.84
CA ALA A 212 10.64 5.59 -7.92
C ALA A 212 10.67 7.09 -8.28
N MET A 213 10.81 7.97 -7.29
CA MET A 213 11.03 9.41 -7.48
C MET A 213 12.34 9.68 -8.23
N GLN A 214 13.42 8.97 -7.88
CA GLN A 214 14.72 9.11 -8.56
C GLN A 214 14.62 8.78 -10.05
N GLU A 215 13.98 7.68 -10.40
CA GLU A 215 13.76 7.28 -11.79
C GLU A 215 12.81 8.24 -12.53
N GLY A 216 11.78 8.74 -11.84
CA GLY A 216 10.90 9.79 -12.36
C GLY A 216 11.65 11.10 -12.66
N ALA A 217 12.54 11.52 -11.76
CA ALA A 217 13.38 12.70 -11.93
C ALA A 217 14.33 12.54 -13.12
N ALA A 218 14.99 11.38 -13.23
CA ALA A 218 15.86 11.06 -14.35
C ALA A 218 15.10 11.07 -15.69
N ALA A 219 13.85 10.63 -15.72
CA ALA A 219 13.01 10.71 -16.91
C ALA A 219 12.65 12.15 -17.32
N LEU A 220 12.65 13.09 -16.37
CA LEU A 220 12.51 14.53 -16.60
C LEU A 220 13.87 15.24 -16.83
N GLY A 221 14.98 14.49 -16.90
CA GLY A 221 16.31 15.06 -17.09
C GLY A 221 16.85 15.82 -15.87
N LYS A 222 16.33 15.54 -14.67
CA LYS A 222 16.76 16.13 -13.40
C LYS A 222 17.40 15.08 -12.49
N THR A 223 18.22 15.54 -11.54
CA THR A 223 18.73 14.75 -10.42
C THR A 223 17.96 15.09 -9.14
N LEU A 224 17.92 14.17 -8.16
CA LEU A 224 17.14 14.39 -6.93
C LEU A 224 17.57 15.65 -6.15
N THR A 225 18.87 15.94 -6.10
CA THR A 225 19.43 17.08 -5.36
C THR A 225 19.05 18.45 -5.94
N GLU A 226 18.54 18.49 -7.17
CA GLU A 226 18.04 19.71 -7.82
C GLU A 226 16.58 20.00 -7.47
N LEU A 227 15.89 19.08 -6.78
CA LEU A 227 14.44 19.13 -6.56
C LEU A 227 14.09 19.70 -5.18
N LYS A 228 13.00 20.47 -5.16
CA LYS A 228 12.25 20.81 -3.95
C LYS A 228 11.09 19.85 -3.77
N VAL A 229 11.01 19.18 -2.61
CA VAL A 229 10.01 18.14 -2.34
C VAL A 229 9.06 18.57 -1.22
N ILE A 230 7.76 18.39 -1.45
CA ILE A 230 6.72 18.45 -0.40
C ILE A 230 6.25 17.04 -0.10
N VAL A 231 6.18 16.67 1.19
CA VAL A 231 5.67 15.38 1.65
C VAL A 231 4.42 15.60 2.49
N GLN A 232 3.24 15.31 1.92
CA GLN A 232 1.99 15.40 2.65
C GLN A 232 1.80 14.15 3.52
N GLY A 233 1.71 14.32 4.83
CA GLY A 233 1.63 13.22 5.80
C GLY A 233 2.99 12.86 6.39
N PHE A 234 3.11 12.99 7.71
CA PHE A 234 4.35 12.73 8.46
C PHE A 234 4.26 11.50 9.36
N GLY A 235 3.40 10.54 8.99
CA GLY A 235 3.34 9.21 9.60
C GLY A 235 4.53 8.33 9.19
N ASN A 236 4.42 7.01 9.36
CA ASN A 236 5.55 6.09 9.13
C ASN A 236 6.18 6.21 7.72
N VAL A 237 5.36 6.26 6.67
CA VAL A 237 5.89 6.33 5.29
C VAL A 237 6.48 7.71 5.02
N GLY A 238 5.71 8.78 5.19
CA GLY A 238 6.15 10.12 4.83
C GLY A 238 7.33 10.63 5.65
N SER A 239 7.43 10.31 6.95
CA SER A 239 8.62 10.70 7.73
C SER A 239 9.88 9.99 7.25
N ASN A 240 9.79 8.70 6.92
CA ASN A 240 10.93 7.95 6.39
C ASN A 240 11.29 8.44 4.98
N VAL A 241 10.31 8.81 4.14
CA VAL A 241 10.59 9.43 2.83
C VAL A 241 11.35 10.75 3.03
N ALA A 242 10.85 11.64 3.89
CA ALA A 242 11.50 12.91 4.17
C ALA A 242 12.92 12.71 4.72
N LEU A 243 13.12 11.76 5.64
CA LEU A 243 14.43 11.47 6.23
C LEU A 243 15.42 10.94 5.19
N ILE A 244 15.03 9.95 4.38
CA ILE A 244 15.88 9.38 3.33
C ILE A 244 16.25 10.47 2.30
N LEU A 245 15.29 11.30 1.89
CA LEU A 245 15.54 12.43 0.99
C LEU A 245 16.55 13.42 1.58
N HIS A 246 16.40 13.76 2.86
CA HIS A 246 17.34 14.63 3.57
C HIS A 246 18.76 14.03 3.64
N GLU A 247 18.89 12.74 3.96
CA GLU A 247 20.17 12.01 3.96
C GLU A 247 20.83 11.99 2.58
N MET A 248 20.04 12.03 1.50
CA MET A 248 20.51 12.13 0.11
C MET A 248 20.80 13.57 -0.34
N GLY A 249 20.65 14.57 0.53
CA GLY A 249 20.90 15.99 0.22
C GLY A 249 19.79 16.68 -0.57
N VAL A 250 18.57 16.11 -0.60
CA VAL A 250 17.40 16.70 -1.26
C VAL A 250 16.72 17.72 -0.34
N LYS A 251 16.27 18.85 -0.90
CA LYS A 251 15.54 19.87 -0.15
C LYS A 251 14.09 19.46 0.06
N VAL A 252 13.75 19.01 1.28
CA VAL A 252 12.36 18.85 1.71
C VAL A 252 11.86 20.21 2.19
N VAL A 253 11.03 20.86 1.38
CA VAL A 253 10.53 22.23 1.61
C VAL A 253 9.19 22.27 2.31
N GLY A 254 8.47 21.14 2.39
CA GLY A 254 7.20 21.09 3.09
C GLY A 254 6.86 19.70 3.62
N ILE A 255 6.26 19.66 4.80
CA ILE A 255 5.68 18.45 5.40
C ILE A 255 4.32 18.77 6.00
N SER A 256 3.44 17.77 6.12
CA SER A 256 2.21 17.92 6.90
C SER A 256 1.85 16.72 7.75
N ASP A 257 1.00 16.94 8.74
CA ASP A 257 0.32 15.90 9.50
C ASP A 257 -1.16 16.31 9.70
N ALA A 258 -1.86 15.65 10.64
CA ALA A 258 -3.28 15.94 10.90
C ALA A 258 -3.53 17.36 11.47
N GLY A 259 -2.51 18.01 12.04
CA GLY A 259 -2.58 19.35 12.61
C GLY A 259 -2.33 20.49 11.62
N GLY A 260 -1.82 20.19 10.42
CA GLY A 260 -1.53 21.19 9.38
C GLY A 260 -0.24 20.90 8.62
N GLY A 261 0.30 21.92 7.95
CA GLY A 261 1.53 21.88 7.17
C GLY A 261 2.58 22.88 7.66
N LEU A 262 3.85 22.49 7.53
CA LEU A 262 5.02 23.36 7.64
C LEU A 262 5.62 23.51 6.25
N TYR A 263 6.05 24.72 5.91
CA TYR A 263 6.65 25.04 4.62
C TYR A 263 7.77 26.06 4.78
N ASP A 264 8.94 25.73 4.24
CA ASP A 264 10.10 26.60 4.12
C ASP A 264 10.81 26.31 2.79
N ILE A 265 10.83 27.28 1.89
CA ILE A 265 11.44 27.15 0.56
C ILE A 265 12.96 26.90 0.64
N GLU A 266 13.61 27.32 1.72
CA GLU A 266 15.04 27.07 1.94
C GLU A 266 15.32 25.64 2.42
N GLY A 267 14.29 24.95 2.92
CA GLY A 267 14.33 23.57 3.40
C GLY A 267 14.06 23.44 4.90
N LEU A 268 13.37 22.37 5.28
CA LEU A 268 13.05 22.06 6.67
C LEU A 268 14.16 21.23 7.33
N ASP A 269 14.34 21.41 8.65
CA ASP A 269 15.20 20.56 9.48
C ASP A 269 14.49 19.23 9.79
N ILE A 270 14.60 18.29 8.84
CA ILE A 270 13.93 16.99 8.91
C ILE A 270 14.36 16.15 10.11
N PRO A 271 15.66 16.00 10.45
CA PRO A 271 16.07 15.26 11.65
C PRO A 271 15.38 15.78 12.92
N SER A 272 15.35 17.09 13.13
CA SER A 272 14.69 17.72 14.28
C SER A 272 13.18 17.50 14.29
N LEU A 273 12.52 17.50 13.12
CA LEU A 273 11.09 17.21 13.01
C LEU A 273 10.77 15.74 13.31
N VAL A 274 11.61 14.80 12.87
CA VAL A 274 11.45 13.37 13.17
C VAL A 274 11.61 13.12 14.68
N ASP A 275 12.60 13.75 15.32
CA ASP A 275 12.85 13.60 16.76
C ASP A 275 11.73 14.17 17.63
N LYS A 276 11.06 15.24 17.18
CA LYS A 276 9.97 15.92 17.92
C LYS A 276 8.59 15.32 17.68
N ARG A 277 8.49 14.32 16.83
CA ARG A 277 7.22 13.72 16.44
C ARG A 277 6.68 12.81 17.54
N ASP A 278 5.37 12.87 17.79
CA ASP A 278 4.71 11.96 18.71
C ASP A 278 4.51 10.55 18.11
N SER A 279 3.97 9.63 18.91
CA SER A 279 3.66 8.26 18.48
C SER A 279 2.56 8.17 17.41
N PHE A 280 1.80 9.25 17.19
CA PHE A 280 0.75 9.34 16.18
C PHE A 280 1.23 9.98 14.87
N GLY A 281 2.47 10.41 14.82
CA GLY A 281 3.04 11.05 13.64
C GLY A 281 2.83 12.56 13.59
N MET A 282 2.41 13.20 14.68
CA MET A 282 2.20 14.64 14.76
C MET A 282 3.46 15.38 15.24
N VAL A 283 3.78 16.47 14.56
CA VAL A 283 4.88 17.38 14.86
C VAL A 283 4.44 18.85 14.76
N THR A 284 3.42 19.15 13.95
CA THR A 284 2.95 20.52 13.68
C THR A 284 2.40 21.22 14.92
N THR A 285 1.89 20.46 15.90
CA THR A 285 1.39 20.99 17.18
C THR A 285 2.44 21.73 18.00
N ASN A 286 3.72 21.54 17.69
CA ASN A 286 4.84 22.22 18.35
C ASN A 286 5.13 23.61 17.75
N TYR A 287 4.39 24.03 16.73
CA TYR A 287 4.63 25.26 15.96
C TYR A 287 3.40 26.17 15.96
N SER A 288 3.60 27.48 16.05
CA SER A 288 2.51 28.47 16.12
C SER A 288 1.96 28.91 14.75
N HIS A 289 2.76 28.75 13.70
CA HIS A 289 2.41 29.14 12.33
C HIS A 289 2.37 27.90 11.45
N VAL A 290 1.20 27.27 11.41
CA VAL A 290 0.92 26.11 10.57
C VAL A 290 -0.09 26.51 9.50
N MET A 291 0.14 26.09 8.27
CA MET A 291 -0.86 26.22 7.19
C MET A 291 -1.80 25.01 7.18
N SER A 292 -2.90 25.11 6.46
CA SER A 292 -3.77 23.96 6.20
C SER A 292 -3.08 22.95 5.27
N ASN A 293 -3.60 21.71 5.26
CA ASN A 293 -3.12 20.67 4.35
C ASN A 293 -3.39 21.05 2.88
N GLU A 294 -4.55 21.66 2.63
CA GLU A 294 -4.99 22.12 1.32
C GLU A 294 -4.06 23.22 0.78
N GLU A 295 -3.68 24.18 1.63
CA GLU A 295 -2.71 25.22 1.27
C GLU A 295 -1.31 24.67 0.99
N LEU A 296 -0.89 23.60 1.69
CA LEU A 296 0.42 22.98 1.47
C LEU A 296 0.51 22.30 0.09
N LEU A 297 -0.55 21.60 -0.34
CA LEU A 297 -0.57 20.83 -1.61
C LEU A 297 -0.31 21.71 -2.84
N VAL A 298 -0.58 23.02 -2.76
CA VAL A 298 -0.45 23.98 -3.86
C VAL A 298 0.77 24.91 -3.72
N GLN A 299 1.62 24.67 -2.72
CA GLN A 299 2.88 25.41 -2.58
C GLN A 299 3.90 25.06 -3.66
N ASP A 300 4.88 25.95 -3.83
CA ASP A 300 5.92 25.79 -4.86
C ASP A 300 6.85 24.61 -4.54
N CYS A 301 6.89 23.63 -5.44
CA CYS A 301 7.78 22.47 -5.34
C CYS A 301 7.96 21.83 -6.72
N ASP A 302 9.00 21.02 -6.88
CA ASP A 302 9.21 20.22 -8.09
C ASP A 302 8.46 18.89 -8.01
N VAL A 303 8.39 18.32 -6.80
CA VAL A 303 7.77 17.01 -6.51
C VAL A 303 6.84 17.09 -5.31
N LEU A 304 5.62 16.57 -5.49
CA LEU A 304 4.64 16.38 -4.43
C LEU A 304 4.49 14.89 -4.09
N VAL A 305 4.65 14.54 -2.81
CA VAL A 305 4.52 13.17 -2.30
C VAL A 305 3.32 13.07 -1.37
N PRO A 306 2.12 12.69 -1.87
CA PRO A 306 0.99 12.40 -1.01
C PRO A 306 1.20 11.06 -0.28
N ALA A 307 1.37 11.13 1.05
CA ALA A 307 1.69 10.03 1.96
C ALA A 307 0.73 9.96 3.18
N ALA A 308 -0.43 10.64 3.10
CA ALA A 308 -1.43 10.71 4.15
C ALA A 308 -2.66 9.84 3.83
N LEU A 309 -3.74 10.48 3.35
CA LEU A 309 -5.04 9.87 3.07
C LEU A 309 -5.27 9.74 1.56
N GLU A 310 -6.35 9.03 1.20
CA GLU A 310 -6.89 9.00 -0.16
C GLU A 310 -7.57 10.33 -0.54
N ASN A 311 -7.80 10.53 -1.84
CA ASN A 311 -8.59 11.63 -2.39
C ASN A 311 -8.14 13.04 -1.92
N GLN A 312 -6.83 13.24 -1.79
CA GLN A 312 -6.23 14.52 -1.40
C GLN A 312 -6.02 15.44 -2.60
N ILE A 313 -5.76 14.84 -3.77
CA ILE A 313 -5.65 15.53 -5.04
C ILE A 313 -6.94 15.25 -5.82
N THR A 314 -7.78 16.29 -5.93
CA THR A 314 -9.12 16.21 -6.52
C THR A 314 -9.26 17.23 -7.65
N ALA A 315 -10.35 17.15 -8.42
CA ALA A 315 -10.63 18.14 -9.46
C ALA A 315 -10.63 19.59 -8.93
N SER A 316 -10.91 19.81 -7.65
CA SER A 316 -10.95 21.16 -7.08
C SER A 316 -9.58 21.79 -6.85
N ASN A 317 -8.50 21.00 -6.69
CA ASN A 317 -7.15 21.52 -6.42
C ASN A 317 -6.11 21.11 -7.46
N ALA A 318 -6.41 20.15 -8.34
CA ALA A 318 -5.47 19.64 -9.34
C ALA A 318 -4.95 20.71 -10.31
N HIS A 319 -5.72 21.77 -10.57
CA HIS A 319 -5.29 22.90 -11.41
C HIS A 319 -4.24 23.80 -10.73
N GLU A 320 -4.20 23.81 -9.40
CA GLU A 320 -3.34 24.69 -8.60
C GLU A 320 -2.01 24.03 -8.20
N ILE A 321 -1.91 22.70 -8.32
CA ILE A 321 -0.66 21.97 -8.05
C ILE A 321 0.46 22.48 -8.95
N LYS A 322 1.56 22.92 -8.33
CA LYS A 322 2.75 23.46 -9.03
C LYS A 322 3.79 22.40 -9.39
N ALA A 323 3.74 21.24 -8.73
CA ALA A 323 4.69 20.17 -8.93
C ALA A 323 4.71 19.68 -10.38
N SER A 324 5.91 19.46 -10.90
CA SER A 324 6.13 18.80 -12.20
C SER A 324 6.00 17.28 -12.12
N MET A 325 6.02 16.74 -10.89
CA MET A 325 5.89 15.31 -10.61
C MET A 325 5.09 15.06 -9.33
N VAL A 326 4.23 14.05 -9.34
CA VAL A 326 3.52 13.55 -8.16
C VAL A 326 3.94 12.10 -7.92
N VAL A 327 4.38 11.75 -6.70
CA VAL A 327 4.79 10.38 -6.34
C VAL A 327 3.90 9.84 -5.24
N GLU A 328 3.02 8.91 -5.58
CA GLU A 328 1.94 8.48 -4.69
C GLU A 328 2.42 7.46 -3.64
N ALA A 329 2.69 7.93 -2.43
CA ALA A 329 3.10 7.08 -1.31
C ALA A 329 1.89 6.46 -0.57
N ALA A 330 0.76 7.17 -0.53
CA ALA A 330 -0.53 6.64 -0.08
C ALA A 330 -1.21 5.80 -1.18
N ASN A 331 -2.26 5.05 -0.83
CA ASN A 331 -3.10 4.40 -1.85
C ASN A 331 -4.23 5.37 -2.24
N GLY A 332 -4.47 5.53 -3.54
CA GLY A 332 -5.53 6.39 -4.09
C GLY A 332 -5.51 7.87 -3.64
N PRO A 333 -4.36 8.56 -3.50
CA PRO A 333 -4.37 9.96 -3.10
C PRO A 333 -4.94 10.90 -4.17
N THR A 334 -4.98 10.46 -5.43
CA THR A 334 -5.44 11.24 -6.59
C THR A 334 -6.72 10.64 -7.16
N THR A 335 -7.78 11.46 -7.28
CA THR A 335 -9.03 11.05 -7.92
C THR A 335 -8.88 10.88 -9.44
N PRO A 336 -9.72 10.08 -10.12
CA PRO A 336 -9.67 9.95 -11.59
C PRO A 336 -9.74 11.29 -12.33
N ALA A 337 -10.65 12.18 -11.93
CA ALA A 337 -10.77 13.51 -12.53
C ALA A 337 -9.51 14.37 -12.34
N ALA A 338 -8.84 14.26 -11.20
CA ALA A 338 -7.58 14.95 -10.98
C ALA A 338 -6.42 14.36 -11.78
N ASP A 339 -6.41 13.03 -11.97
CA ASP A 339 -5.42 12.34 -12.80
C ASP A 339 -5.49 12.87 -14.25
N GLU A 340 -6.69 13.02 -14.80
CA GLU A 340 -6.91 13.63 -16.12
C GLU A 340 -6.34 15.05 -16.21
N ILE A 341 -6.71 15.93 -15.27
CA ILE A 341 -6.22 17.32 -15.22
C ILE A 341 -4.70 17.38 -15.15
N LEU A 342 -4.07 16.57 -14.30
CA LEU A 342 -2.62 16.55 -14.14
C LEU A 342 -1.89 16.01 -15.38
N ASN A 343 -2.43 14.97 -16.01
CA ASN A 343 -1.88 14.43 -17.25
C ASN A 343 -1.97 15.43 -18.41
N GLU A 344 -3.10 16.15 -18.55
CA GLU A 344 -3.26 17.21 -19.57
C GLU A 344 -2.25 18.34 -19.39
N ARG A 345 -1.90 18.65 -18.13
CA ARG A 345 -0.88 19.64 -17.77
C ARG A 345 0.56 19.13 -17.94
N GLY A 346 0.74 17.85 -18.28
CA GLY A 346 2.06 17.24 -18.43
C GLY A 346 2.78 16.95 -17.11
N VAL A 347 2.05 16.87 -16.00
CA VAL A 347 2.61 16.47 -14.69
C VAL A 347 2.88 14.98 -14.70
N LEU A 348 4.09 14.57 -14.36
CA LEU A 348 4.45 13.15 -14.29
C LEU A 348 3.91 12.52 -12.99
N ILE A 349 2.93 11.64 -13.10
CA ILE A 349 2.42 10.86 -11.97
C ILE A 349 3.21 9.54 -11.86
N ILE A 350 3.78 9.24 -10.70
CA ILE A 350 4.28 7.91 -10.36
C ILE A 350 3.20 7.25 -9.49
N PRO A 351 2.42 6.30 -10.05
CA PRO A 351 1.20 5.82 -9.41
C PRO A 351 1.49 4.95 -8.19
N ASP A 352 0.55 4.92 -7.25
CA ASP A 352 0.62 4.22 -5.98
C ASP A 352 0.95 2.72 -6.09
N VAL A 353 0.36 2.03 -7.07
CA VAL A 353 0.63 0.61 -7.38
C VAL A 353 2.09 0.31 -7.72
N LEU A 354 2.87 1.34 -8.07
CA LEU A 354 4.31 1.28 -8.25
C LEU A 354 5.06 1.87 -7.05
N ALA A 355 4.79 3.13 -6.71
CA ALA A 355 5.59 3.90 -5.75
C ALA A 355 5.60 3.28 -4.34
N ASN A 356 4.45 2.81 -3.86
CA ASN A 356 4.33 2.29 -2.49
C ASN A 356 4.56 0.77 -2.37
N ALA A 357 5.01 0.12 -3.43
CA ALA A 357 5.12 -1.33 -3.51
C ALA A 357 6.37 -1.92 -2.82
N GLY A 358 7.27 -1.10 -2.28
CA GLY A 358 8.44 -1.60 -1.55
C GLY A 358 8.07 -2.56 -0.39
N GLY A 359 6.95 -2.29 0.30
CA GLY A 359 6.44 -3.18 1.34
C GLY A 359 6.03 -4.57 0.83
N VAL A 360 5.42 -4.69 -0.36
CA VAL A 360 5.07 -6.01 -0.94
C VAL A 360 6.33 -6.73 -1.45
N THR A 361 7.30 -6.00 -1.98
CA THR A 361 8.57 -6.56 -2.44
C THR A 361 9.40 -7.15 -1.29
N VAL A 362 9.55 -6.43 -0.17
CA VAL A 362 10.23 -6.98 1.02
C VAL A 362 9.41 -8.09 1.68
N SER A 363 8.08 -8.02 1.60
CA SER A 363 7.22 -9.13 1.99
C SER A 363 7.45 -10.39 1.14
N TYR A 364 7.77 -10.25 -0.15
CA TYR A 364 8.17 -11.38 -0.99
C TYR A 364 9.54 -11.93 -0.56
N PHE A 365 10.53 -11.06 -0.30
CA PHE A 365 11.83 -11.49 0.21
C PHE A 365 11.71 -12.25 1.53
N GLU A 366 10.84 -11.80 2.44
CA GLU A 366 10.54 -12.53 3.67
C GLU A 366 10.05 -13.96 3.38
N TRP A 367 9.16 -14.14 2.41
CA TRP A 367 8.69 -15.47 2.02
C TRP A 367 9.79 -16.33 1.37
N VAL A 368 10.66 -15.73 0.54
CA VAL A 368 11.82 -16.43 -0.04
C VAL A 368 12.77 -16.91 1.04
N GLN A 369 13.14 -16.04 1.98
CA GLN A 369 14.01 -16.36 3.12
C GLN A 369 13.40 -17.46 3.99
N ASN A 370 12.09 -17.40 4.25
CA ASN A 370 11.37 -18.44 4.99
C ASN A 370 11.28 -19.78 4.25
N SER A 371 11.25 -19.77 2.92
CA SER A 371 11.29 -20.98 2.10
C SER A 371 12.68 -21.62 2.09
N GLN A 372 13.72 -20.82 2.29
CA GLN A 372 15.12 -21.26 2.33
C GLN A 372 15.60 -21.62 3.74
N GLY A 373 14.99 -21.06 4.79
CA GLY A 373 15.53 -21.09 6.14
C GLY A 373 16.81 -20.26 6.30
N PHE A 374 17.03 -19.27 5.42
CA PHE A 374 18.23 -18.43 5.36
C PHE A 374 17.83 -16.96 5.25
N TYR A 375 18.38 -16.10 6.11
CA TYR A 375 17.97 -14.70 6.26
C TYR A 375 19.06 -13.74 5.81
N TRP A 376 18.65 -12.71 5.08
CA TRP A 376 19.55 -11.74 4.47
C TRP A 376 19.85 -10.58 5.42
N THR A 377 20.97 -9.92 5.16
CA THR A 377 21.29 -8.64 5.79
C THR A 377 20.36 -7.54 5.29
N GLU A 378 20.30 -6.41 6.00
CA GLU A 378 19.49 -5.27 5.58
C GLU A 378 20.01 -4.65 4.28
N GLU A 379 21.32 -4.64 4.07
CA GLU A 379 21.96 -4.17 2.83
C GLU A 379 21.55 -5.04 1.64
N GLU A 380 21.58 -6.37 1.78
CA GLU A 380 21.14 -7.29 0.72
C GLU A 380 19.66 -7.11 0.38
N VAL A 381 18.80 -6.90 1.38
CA VAL A 381 17.37 -6.60 1.18
C VAL A 381 17.19 -5.28 0.42
N ASN A 382 17.88 -4.22 0.86
CA ASN A 382 17.76 -2.89 0.26
C ASN A 382 18.29 -2.86 -1.17
N GLN A 383 19.42 -3.52 -1.46
CA GLN A 383 19.95 -3.60 -2.82
C GLN A 383 18.97 -4.30 -3.78
N ARG A 384 18.45 -5.47 -3.36
CA ARG A 384 17.46 -6.21 -4.17
C ARG A 384 16.17 -5.40 -4.36
N LEU A 385 15.72 -4.69 -3.33
CA LEU A 385 14.57 -3.80 -3.43
C LEU A 385 14.81 -2.70 -4.46
N THR A 386 15.95 -2.01 -4.39
CA THR A 386 16.34 -0.96 -5.34
C THR A 386 16.35 -1.48 -6.78
N ASP A 387 17.00 -2.62 -7.04
CA ASP A 387 17.08 -3.19 -8.39
C ASP A 387 15.69 -3.47 -8.97
N MET A 388 14.77 -4.01 -8.15
CA MET A 388 13.40 -4.28 -8.56
C MET A 388 12.57 -3.00 -8.77
N MET A 389 12.72 -2.00 -7.91
CA MET A 389 12.04 -0.71 -8.05
C MET A 389 12.50 0.04 -9.30
N VAL A 390 13.81 0.07 -9.58
CA VAL A 390 14.38 0.69 -10.78
C VAL A 390 13.83 0.01 -12.04
N SER A 391 13.95 -1.32 -12.12
CA SER A 391 13.48 -2.09 -13.27
C SER A 391 11.98 -1.88 -13.53
N SER A 392 11.15 -1.95 -12.48
CA SER A 392 9.70 -1.81 -12.58
C SER A 392 9.28 -0.40 -12.98
N THR A 393 9.91 0.63 -12.39
CA THR A 393 9.64 2.04 -12.72
C THR A 393 9.99 2.33 -14.18
N GLN A 394 11.19 1.92 -14.62
CA GLN A 394 11.60 2.10 -16.01
C GLN A 394 10.69 1.36 -16.99
N ASN A 395 10.22 0.16 -16.65
CA ASN A 395 9.29 -0.60 -17.49
C ASN A 395 7.96 0.14 -17.67
N ILE A 396 7.41 0.71 -16.60
CA ILE A 396 6.17 1.51 -16.66
C ILE A 396 6.38 2.79 -17.47
N LEU A 397 7.46 3.53 -17.23
CA LEU A 397 7.78 4.75 -17.99
C LEU A 397 8.02 4.47 -19.49
N LYS A 398 8.64 3.33 -19.82
CA LYS A 398 8.80 2.87 -21.22
C LYS A 398 7.45 2.47 -21.83
N THR A 399 6.60 1.79 -21.07
CA THR A 399 5.26 1.36 -21.51
C THR A 399 4.36 2.57 -21.77
N ALA A 400 4.32 3.54 -20.84
CA ALA A 400 3.57 4.78 -20.98
C ALA A 400 3.95 5.52 -22.28
N ARG A 401 5.26 5.68 -22.54
CA ARG A 401 5.77 6.29 -23.78
C ARG A 401 5.42 5.48 -25.03
N ARG A 402 5.59 4.16 -24.99
CA ARG A 402 5.33 3.27 -26.14
C ARG A 402 3.87 3.28 -26.57
N TYR A 403 2.95 3.24 -25.61
CA TYR A 403 1.52 3.18 -25.87
C TYR A 403 0.84 4.55 -25.86
N GLN A 404 1.58 5.62 -25.57
CA GLN A 404 1.08 6.99 -25.46
C GLN A 404 -0.12 7.08 -24.49
N VAL A 405 0.06 6.50 -23.30
CA VAL A 405 -0.95 6.47 -22.24
C VAL A 405 -0.37 7.05 -20.94
N PRO A 406 -1.23 7.55 -20.03
CA PRO A 406 -0.81 7.92 -18.68
C PRO A 406 -0.07 6.78 -17.97
N THR A 407 0.85 7.14 -17.10
CA THR A 407 1.66 6.20 -16.30
C THR A 407 0.81 5.28 -15.43
N ARG A 408 -0.33 5.75 -14.91
CA ARG A 408 -1.28 4.91 -14.16
C ARG A 408 -1.83 3.79 -15.03
N LEU A 409 -2.34 4.08 -16.22
CA LEU A 409 -2.83 3.06 -17.14
C LEU A 409 -1.69 2.12 -17.58
N ALA A 410 -0.49 2.66 -17.83
CA ALA A 410 0.69 1.85 -18.14
C ALA A 410 1.05 0.89 -16.99
N ALA A 411 0.92 1.32 -15.72
CA ALA A 411 1.15 0.46 -14.56
C ALA A 411 0.14 -0.70 -14.51
N TYR A 412 -1.13 -0.45 -14.80
CA TYR A 412 -2.16 -1.49 -14.89
C TYR A 412 -1.88 -2.45 -16.05
N MET A 413 -1.44 -1.94 -17.21
CA MET A 413 -1.04 -2.77 -18.35
C MET A 413 0.14 -3.68 -18.00
N VAL A 414 1.20 -3.13 -17.40
CA VAL A 414 2.37 -3.90 -16.94
C VAL A 414 1.94 -4.94 -15.90
N GLY A 415 1.11 -4.55 -14.93
CA GLY A 415 0.69 -5.42 -13.83
C GLY A 415 -0.24 -6.56 -14.25
N MET A 416 -1.13 -6.36 -15.22
CA MET A 416 -2.07 -7.40 -15.67
C MET A 416 -1.49 -8.34 -16.73
N LYS A 417 -0.46 -7.89 -17.46
CA LYS A 417 0.15 -8.69 -18.53
C LYS A 417 0.62 -10.09 -18.06
N PRO A 418 1.34 -10.26 -16.94
CA PRO A 418 1.77 -11.59 -16.48
C PRO A 418 0.60 -12.55 -16.22
N PHE A 419 -0.53 -12.05 -15.71
CA PHE A 419 -1.72 -12.87 -15.47
C PHE A 419 -2.34 -13.31 -16.79
N ALA A 420 -2.56 -12.38 -17.71
CA ALA A 420 -3.11 -12.69 -19.02
C ALA A 420 -2.26 -13.72 -19.78
N GLU A 421 -0.93 -13.60 -19.71
CA GLU A 421 0.00 -14.56 -20.32
C GLU A 421 -0.01 -15.91 -19.60
N ALA A 422 0.04 -15.93 -18.26
CA ALA A 422 0.04 -17.16 -17.49
C ALA A 422 -1.25 -17.97 -17.65
N MET A 423 -2.42 -17.31 -17.70
CA MET A 423 -3.71 -17.95 -17.93
C MET A 423 -3.78 -18.64 -19.30
N ARG A 424 -3.26 -17.97 -20.35
CA ARG A 424 -3.16 -18.55 -21.70
C ARG A 424 -2.23 -19.76 -21.73
N TRP A 425 -1.03 -19.65 -21.15
CA TRP A 425 -0.08 -20.77 -21.09
C TRP A 425 -0.62 -21.96 -20.29
N ARG A 426 -1.44 -21.71 -19.27
CA ARG A 426 -2.12 -22.76 -18.48
C ARG A 426 -3.41 -23.28 -19.11
N GLY A 427 -3.83 -22.74 -20.25
CA GLY A 427 -5.02 -23.18 -20.98
C GLY A 427 -6.34 -22.84 -20.29
N TRP A 428 -6.40 -21.74 -19.53
CA TRP A 428 -7.64 -21.28 -18.91
C TRP A 428 -8.54 -20.54 -19.91
N VAL A 429 -7.92 -19.76 -20.82
CA VAL A 429 -8.57 -18.92 -21.85
C VAL A 429 -7.76 -18.83 -23.13
#